data_AF-A0A534HRL2-F1
#
_entry.id   AF-A0A534HRL2-F1
#
_cell.length_a   1.000
_cell.length_b   1.000
_cell.length_c   1.000
_cell.angle_alpha   90.00
_cell.angle_beta   90.00
_cell.angle_gamma   90.00
#
_symmetry.space_group_name_H-M   'P 1'
#
loop_
_entity.id
_entity.type
_entity.pdbx_description
1 polymer ?
#
loop_
_entity_poly.entity_id
_entity_poly.type
_entity_poly.pdbx_seq_one_letter_code
_entity_poly.pdbx_strand_id
1 'polypeptide(L)'
;MITLLGVGHVFDIGQAIRAEILARRPKVVALELDPVRYHALVNRMPRSRGLSPIALLARFQVRIARQYGVEVGDEMLAAARTAQEVGAEVVLIDQDSQAILRQVWQEMSLRERIRLLASAVGGLFTGKERVEAELQRFYH
;
A
#
# COMPACT_ATOMS: atom_id res chain seq x y z
N MET A 1 -9.91 4.74 24.14
CA MET A 1 -8.75 3.85 23.92
C MET A 1 -8.48 3.81 22.42
N ILE A 2 -7.23 4.01 22.01
CA ILE A 2 -6.80 3.91 20.61
C ILE A 2 -5.91 2.68 20.50
N THR A 3 -6.11 1.84 19.47
CA THR A 3 -5.26 0.68 19.16
C THR A 3 -4.67 0.90 17.79
N LEU A 4 -3.34 0.82 17.69
CA LEU A 4 -2.63 0.93 16.42
C LEU A 4 -2.26 -0.47 15.94
N LEU A 5 -2.69 -0.80 14.72
CA LEU A 5 -2.39 -2.07 14.06
C LEU A 5 -1.42 -1.76 12.92
N GLY A 6 -0.15 -2.09 13.11
CA GLY A 6 0.85 -1.97 12.05
C GLY A 6 0.59 -2.99 10.95
N VAL A 7 0.61 -2.53 9.71
CA VAL A 7 0.38 -3.37 8.53
C VAL A 7 1.60 -3.37 7.61
N GLY A 8 1.82 -4.47 6.91
CA GLY A 8 2.85 -4.57 5.88
C GLY A 8 2.27 -5.11 4.59
N HIS A 9 2.36 -4.33 3.51
CA HIS A 9 1.83 -4.63 2.16
C HIS A 9 2.45 -5.86 1.47
N VAL A 10 3.32 -6.57 2.18
CA VAL A 10 4.08 -7.76 1.72
C VAL A 10 3.75 -9.00 2.54
N PHE A 11 2.94 -8.88 3.59
CA PHE A 11 2.57 -9.98 4.48
C PHE A 11 1.07 -10.20 4.47
N ASP A 12 0.64 -11.47 4.49
CA ASP A 12 -0.78 -11.81 4.63
C ASP A 12 -1.18 -11.65 6.10
N ILE A 13 -1.70 -10.47 6.44
CA ILE A 13 -2.13 -10.11 7.80
C ILE A 13 -3.63 -9.83 7.89
N GLY A 14 -4.38 -10.03 6.80
CA GLY A 14 -5.82 -9.73 6.74
C GLY A 14 -6.61 -10.49 7.81
N GLN A 15 -6.24 -11.76 8.07
CA GLN A 15 -6.86 -12.56 9.12
C GLN A 15 -6.60 -12.02 10.52
N ALA A 16 -5.38 -11.57 10.80
CA ALA A 16 -5.01 -11.00 12.10
C ALA A 16 -5.77 -9.70 12.36
N ILE A 17 -5.86 -8.82 11.36
CA ILE A 17 -6.65 -7.58 11.42
C ILE A 17 -8.12 -7.89 11.70
N ARG A 18 -8.69 -8.85 10.96
CA ARG A 18 -10.08 -9.26 11.16
C ARG A 18 -10.32 -9.75 12.59
N ALA A 19 -9.45 -10.62 13.10
CA ALA A 19 -9.55 -11.15 14.46
C ALA A 19 -9.55 -10.03 15.52
N GLU A 20 -8.66 -9.05 15.37
CA GLU A 20 -8.55 -7.91 16.29
C GLU A 20 -9.79 -7.01 16.26
N ILE A 21 -10.34 -6.71 15.08
CA ILE A 21 -11.56 -5.89 14.96
C ILE A 21 -12.77 -6.62 15.55
N LEU A 22 -12.92 -7.93 15.28
CA LEU A 22 -14.01 -8.74 15.83
C LEU A 22 -13.94 -8.85 17.36
N ALA A 23 -12.74 -9.03 17.91
CA ALA A 23 -12.54 -9.14 19.35
C ALA A 23 -12.82 -7.81 20.07
N ARG A 24 -12.38 -6.68 19.50
CA ARG A 24 -12.49 -5.37 20.15
C ARG A 24 -13.81 -4.65 19.88
N ARG A 25 -14.48 -4.95 18.77
CA ARG A 25 -15.69 -4.27 18.27
C ARG A 25 -15.62 -2.74 18.43
N PRO A 26 -14.62 -2.09 17.80
CA PRO A 26 -14.45 -0.65 17.93
C PRO A 26 -15.66 0.10 17.33
N LYS A 27 -15.87 1.34 17.76
CA LYS A 27 -16.88 2.22 17.13
C LYS A 27 -16.43 2.75 15.78
N VAL A 28 -15.11 2.90 15.60
CA VAL A 28 -14.48 3.48 14.41
C VAL A 28 -13.25 2.65 14.05
N VAL A 29 -13.07 2.38 12.76
CA VAL A 29 -11.85 1.84 12.16
C VAL A 29 -11.27 2.90 11.24
N ALA A 30 -10.14 3.47 11.63
CA ALA A 30 -9.42 4.45 10.83
C ALA A 30 -8.41 3.74 9.92
N LEU A 31 -8.48 4.00 8.61
CA LEU A 31 -7.59 3.42 7.60
C LEU A 31 -6.61 4.48 7.11
N GLU A 32 -5.31 4.14 7.12
CA GLU A 32 -4.25 4.91 6.46
C GLU A 32 -4.36 4.73 4.94
N LEU A 33 -5.42 5.32 4.37
CA LEU A 33 -5.75 5.20 2.97
C LEU A 33 -6.56 6.41 2.51
N ASP A 34 -6.19 6.98 1.35
CA ASP A 34 -6.92 8.10 0.76
C ASP A 34 -8.19 7.66 0.02
N PRO A 35 -9.17 8.56 -0.20
CA PRO A 35 -10.44 8.22 -0.86
C PRO A 35 -10.31 7.63 -2.26
N VAL A 36 -9.33 8.08 -3.05
CA VAL A 36 -9.11 7.60 -4.41
C VAL A 36 -8.60 6.16 -4.38
N ARG A 37 -7.64 5.88 -3.48
CA ARG A 37 -7.12 4.52 -3.26
C ARG A 37 -8.20 3.60 -2.70
N TYR A 38 -8.99 4.06 -1.73
CA TYR A 38 -10.10 3.30 -1.18
C TYR A 38 -11.10 2.90 -2.27
N HIS A 39 -11.53 3.86 -3.10
CA HIS A 39 -12.42 3.60 -4.22
C HIS A 39 -11.82 2.60 -5.23
N ALA A 40 -10.52 2.74 -5.53
CA ALA A 40 -9.83 1.83 -6.45
C ALA A 40 -9.76 0.39 -5.92
N LEU A 41 -9.52 0.21 -4.61
CA LEU A 41 -9.48 -1.11 -3.96
C LEU A 41 -10.88 -1.74 -3.90
N VAL A 42 -11.89 -1.00 -3.45
CA VAL A 42 -13.26 -1.52 -3.27
C VAL A 42 -13.86 -1.95 -4.61
N ASN A 43 -13.67 -1.14 -5.66
CA ASN A 43 -14.23 -1.42 -6.98
C ASN A 43 -13.32 -2.30 -7.85
N ARG A 44 -12.19 -2.80 -7.31
CA ARG A 44 -11.19 -3.58 -8.04
C ARG A 44 -10.79 -2.93 -9.37
N MET A 45 -10.72 -1.60 -9.40
CA MET A 45 -10.41 -0.88 -10.63
C MET A 45 -9.01 -1.29 -11.12
N PRO A 46 -8.85 -1.64 -12.41
CA PRO A 46 -7.54 -1.98 -12.94
C PRO A 46 -6.59 -0.80 -12.74
N ARG A 47 -5.46 -1.05 -12.05
CA ARG A 47 -4.40 -0.04 -11.88
C ARG A 47 -3.97 0.46 -13.26
N SER A 48 -3.89 1.77 -13.42
CA SER A 48 -3.61 2.46 -14.69
C SER A 48 -2.48 1.79 -15.50
N ARG A 49 -2.77 1.48 -16.77
CA ARG A 49 -1.79 0.96 -17.74
C ARG A 49 -0.87 2.06 -18.33
N GLY A 50 -0.91 3.28 -17.79
CA GLY A 50 -0.06 4.37 -18.25
C GLY A 50 1.45 4.06 -18.14
N LEU A 51 2.24 4.77 -18.93
CA LEU A 51 3.71 4.77 -18.87
C LEU A 51 4.25 5.97 -18.06
N SER A 52 3.40 6.62 -17.26
CA SER A 52 3.87 7.72 -16.42
C SER A 52 4.85 7.20 -15.36
N PRO A 53 5.80 8.04 -14.89
CA PRO A 53 6.68 7.72 -13.77
C PRO A 53 5.93 7.16 -12.55
N ILE A 54 4.77 7.75 -12.25
CA ILE A 54 3.86 7.35 -11.18
C ILE A 54 3.32 5.93 -11.41
N ALA A 55 2.91 5.63 -12.64
CA ALA A 55 2.42 4.29 -13.00
C ALA A 55 3.54 3.24 -12.92
N LEU A 56 4.79 3.60 -13.22
CA LEU A 56 5.93 2.70 -13.09
C LEU A 56 6.19 2.32 -11.63
N LEU A 57 6.17 3.31 -10.73
CA LEU A 57 6.30 3.09 -9.28
C LEU A 57 5.18 2.22 -8.73
N ALA A 58 3.93 2.47 -9.15
CA ALA A 58 2.79 1.65 -8.76
C ALA A 58 2.95 0.18 -9.24
N ARG A 59 3.47 -0.05 -10.45
CA ARG A 59 3.76 -1.41 -10.96
C ARG A 59 4.84 -2.12 -10.16
N PHE A 60 5.87 -1.40 -9.73
CA PHE A 60 6.90 -1.96 -8.86
C PHE A 60 6.30 -2.46 -7.54
N GLN A 61 5.46 -1.66 -6.88
CA GLN A 61 4.75 -2.06 -5.66
C GLN A 61 3.89 -3.32 -5.88
N VAL A 62 3.14 -3.38 -6.98
CA VAL A 62 2.34 -4.57 -7.34
C VAL A 62 3.21 -5.81 -7.53
N ARG A 63 4.36 -5.66 -8.22
CA ARG A 63 5.27 -6.78 -8.50
C ARG A 63 5.84 -7.35 -7.20
N ILE A 64 6.29 -6.49 -6.29
CA ILE A 64 6.81 -6.90 -4.99
C ILE A 64 5.74 -7.66 -4.21
N ALA A 65 4.55 -7.08 -4.01
CA ALA A 65 3.46 -7.74 -3.28
C ALA A 65 3.12 -9.15 -3.84
N ARG A 66 3.03 -9.27 -5.17
CA ARG A 66 2.79 -10.57 -5.84
C ARG A 66 3.88 -11.61 -5.56
N GLN A 67 5.15 -11.21 -5.43
CA GLN A 67 6.25 -12.16 -5.12
C GLN A 67 6.11 -12.80 -3.73
N TYR A 68 5.38 -12.14 -2.83
CA TYR A 68 5.06 -12.61 -1.48
C TYR A 68 3.63 -13.15 -1.36
N GLY A 69 2.94 -13.33 -2.48
CA GLY A 69 1.61 -13.96 -2.52
C GLY A 69 0.48 -13.07 -2.02
N VAL A 70 0.69 -11.76 -1.88
CA VAL A 70 -0.31 -10.81 -1.38
C VAL A 70 -0.72 -9.79 -2.45
N GLU A 71 -1.99 -9.37 -2.45
CA GLU A 71 -2.40 -8.20 -3.24
C GLU A 71 -2.34 -6.93 -2.38
N VAL A 72 -1.64 -5.90 -2.88
CA VAL A 72 -1.51 -4.59 -2.22
C VAL A 72 -2.90 -4.03 -1.91
N GLY A 73 -3.23 -3.92 -0.62
CA GLY A 73 -4.47 -3.32 -0.12
C GLY A 73 -5.55 -4.32 0.31
N ASP A 74 -5.28 -5.63 0.23
CA ASP A 74 -6.17 -6.66 0.77
C ASP A 74 -6.35 -6.52 2.30
N GLU A 75 -5.29 -6.11 3.01
CA GLU A 75 -5.33 -5.84 4.43
C GLU A 75 -6.30 -4.71 4.78
N MET A 76 -6.31 -3.65 3.96
CA MET A 76 -7.20 -2.49 4.13
C MET A 76 -8.64 -2.86 3.79
N LEU A 77 -8.86 -3.68 2.76
CA LEU A 77 -10.18 -4.20 2.42
C LEU A 77 -10.72 -5.12 3.51
N ALA A 78 -9.87 -5.98 4.09
CA ALA A 78 -10.25 -6.83 5.22
C ALA A 78 -10.67 -5.99 6.43
N ALA A 79 -9.93 -4.92 6.74
CA ALA A 79 -10.29 -3.97 7.80
C ALA A 79 -11.64 -3.30 7.53
N ALA A 80 -11.82 -2.72 6.33
CA ALA A 80 -13.04 -2.02 5.93
C ALA A 80 -14.28 -2.92 5.98
N ARG A 81 -14.17 -4.15 5.46
CA ARG A 81 -15.27 -5.13 5.47
C ARG A 81 -15.60 -5.57 6.89
N THR A 82 -14.59 -5.89 7.69
CA THR A 82 -14.80 -6.34 9.07
C THR A 82 -15.39 -5.22 9.93
N ALA A 83 -15.02 -3.95 9.68
CA ALA A 83 -15.64 -2.80 10.31
C ALA A 83 -17.14 -2.73 10.01
N GLN A 84 -17.54 -2.89 8.74
CA GLN A 84 -18.95 -2.94 8.34
C GLN A 84 -19.71 -4.09 9.03
N GLU A 85 -19.09 -5.28 9.13
CA GLU A 85 -19.70 -6.43 9.80
C GLU A 85 -20.00 -6.21 11.28
N VAL A 86 -19.15 -5.44 11.98
CA VAL A 86 -19.37 -5.10 13.40
C VAL A 86 -20.16 -3.80 13.60
N GLY A 87 -20.58 -3.14 12.52
CA GLY A 87 -21.27 -1.85 12.56
C GLY A 87 -20.37 -0.68 12.97
N ALA A 88 -19.06 -0.80 12.78
CA ALA A 88 -18.10 0.28 13.01
C ALA A 88 -18.08 1.25 11.83
N GLU A 89 -17.90 2.53 12.13
CA GLU A 89 -17.64 3.56 11.13
C GLU A 89 -16.25 3.38 10.52
N VAL A 90 -16.12 3.53 9.20
CA VAL A 90 -14.82 3.52 8.51
C VAL A 90 -14.43 4.96 8.20
N VAL A 91 -13.27 5.39 8.70
CA VAL A 91 -12.73 6.73 8.46
C VAL A 91 -11.41 6.62 7.70
N LEU A 92 -11.25 7.42 6.67
CA LEU A 92 -10.04 7.52 5.86
C LEU A 92 -9.17 8.65 6.40
N ILE A 93 -7.95 8.36 6.82
CA ILE A 93 -7.09 9.32 7.54
C ILE A 93 -5.82 9.72 6.78
N ASP A 94 -5.66 9.30 5.53
CA ASP A 94 -4.50 9.63 4.70
C ASP A 94 -4.80 10.78 3.72
N GLN A 95 -3.74 11.50 3.34
CA GLN A 95 -3.79 12.62 2.40
C GLN A 95 -3.91 12.11 0.96
N ASP A 96 -4.38 12.97 0.05
CA ASP A 96 -4.44 12.63 -1.39
C ASP A 96 -3.03 12.32 -1.92
N SER A 97 -2.74 11.03 -2.07
CA SER A 97 -1.45 10.53 -2.53
C SER A 97 -1.07 11.06 -3.92
N GLN A 98 -2.05 11.35 -4.78
CA GLN A 98 -1.77 11.96 -6.08
C GLN A 98 -1.36 13.42 -5.95
N ALA A 99 -2.02 14.18 -5.07
CA ALA A 99 -1.65 15.57 -4.81
C ALA A 99 -0.23 15.65 -4.23
N ILE A 100 0.08 14.83 -3.24
CA ILE A 100 1.42 14.74 -2.64
C ILE A 100 2.45 14.35 -3.69
N LEU A 101 2.19 13.30 -4.49
CA LEU A 101 3.15 12.86 -5.50
C LEU A 101 3.37 13.90 -6.61
N ARG A 102 2.31 14.64 -7.01
CA ARG A 102 2.44 15.76 -7.94
C ARG A 102 3.31 16.87 -7.36
N GLN A 103 3.09 17.25 -6.10
CA GLN A 103 3.88 18.27 -5.42
C GLN A 103 5.36 17.84 -5.33
N VAL A 104 5.63 16.64 -4.81
CA VAL A 104 6.98 16.09 -4.71
C VAL A 104 7.66 16.05 -6.09
N TRP A 105 6.94 15.64 -7.13
CA TRP A 105 7.47 15.63 -8.48
C TRP A 105 7.83 17.03 -8.99
N GLN A 106 7.00 18.03 -8.70
CA GLN A 106 7.23 19.42 -9.09
C GLN A 106 8.44 20.03 -8.37
N GLU A 107 8.62 19.72 -7.10
CA GLU A 107 9.74 20.20 -6.27
C GLU A 107 11.08 19.53 -6.62
N MET A 108 11.07 18.31 -7.17
CA MET A 108 12.29 17.62 -7.59
C MET A 108 13.00 18.29 -8.77
N SER A 109 14.32 18.37 -8.67
CA SER A 109 15.21 18.70 -9.78
C SER A 109 15.19 17.60 -10.85
N LEU A 110 15.59 17.95 -12.08
CA LEU A 110 15.67 16.97 -13.18
C LEU A 110 16.58 15.77 -12.84
N ARG A 111 17.67 16.00 -12.08
CA ARG A 111 18.60 14.94 -11.65
C ARG A 111 17.93 13.95 -10.70
N GLU A 112 17.12 14.43 -9.76
CA GLU A 112 16.39 13.57 -8.82
C GLU A 112 15.31 12.77 -9.53
N ARG A 113 14.58 13.39 -10.47
CA ARG A 113 13.58 12.69 -11.30
C ARG A 113 14.21 11.54 -12.08
N ILE A 114 15.38 11.77 -12.70
CA ILE A 114 16.12 10.72 -13.44
C ILE A 114 16.56 9.61 -12.50
N ARG A 115 17.12 9.95 -11.32
CA ARG A 115 17.56 8.96 -10.33
C ARG A 115 16.39 8.09 -9.85
N LEU A 116 15.25 8.68 -9.52
CA LEU A 116 14.05 7.97 -9.09
C LEU A 116 13.56 6.99 -10.16
N LEU A 117 13.51 7.45 -11.42
CA LEU A 117 13.12 6.62 -12.55
C LEU A 117 14.09 5.46 -12.78
N ALA A 118 15.41 5.72 -12.74
CA ALA A 118 16.43 4.68 -12.89
C ALA A 118 16.30 3.61 -11.79
N SER A 119 16.10 4.03 -10.53
CA SER A 119 15.87 3.10 -9.42
C SER A 119 14.59 2.28 -9.59
N ALA A 120 13.49 2.90 -10.03
CA ALA A 120 12.22 2.21 -10.27
C ALA A 120 12.35 1.16 -11.39
N VAL A 121 13.03 1.51 -12.49
CA VAL A 121 13.32 0.59 -13.60
C VAL A 121 14.21 -0.55 -13.11
N GLY A 122 15.30 -0.25 -12.42
CA GLY A 122 16.20 -1.26 -11.85
C GLY A 122 15.46 -2.25 -10.94
N GLY A 123 14.60 -1.74 -10.06
CA GLY A 123 13.78 -2.55 -9.16
C GLY A 123 12.81 -3.51 -9.86
N LEU A 124 12.32 -3.18 -11.06
CA LEU A 124 11.48 -4.10 -11.85
C LEU A 124 12.28 -5.31 -12.40
N PHE A 125 13.59 -5.17 -12.56
CA PHE A 125 14.47 -6.24 -13.02
C PHE A 125 15.13 -7.02 -11.87
N THR A 126 14.97 -6.56 -10.62
CA THR A 126 15.46 -7.30 -9.44
C THR A 126 14.61 -8.54 -9.18
N GLY A 127 15.28 -9.70 -9.08
CA GLY A 127 14.67 -11.00 -8.76
C GLY A 127 14.44 -11.20 -7.26
N LYS A 128 13.51 -12.10 -6.91
CA LYS A 128 13.09 -12.40 -5.53
C LYS A 128 14.27 -12.74 -4.59
N GLU A 129 15.20 -13.58 -5.06
CA GLU A 129 16.41 -13.99 -4.29
C GLU A 129 17.31 -12.80 -3.91
N ARG A 130 17.42 -11.79 -4.79
CA ARG A 130 18.21 -10.58 -4.50
C ARG A 130 17.53 -9.70 -3.45
N VAL A 131 16.21 -9.59 -3.52
CA VAL A 131 15.42 -8.83 -2.53
C VAL A 131 15.50 -9.49 -1.16
N GLU A 132 15.38 -10.82 -1.10
CA GLU A 132 15.53 -11.57 0.15
C GLU A 132 16.95 -11.45 0.73
N ALA A 133 17.99 -11.54 -0.10
CA ALA A 133 19.37 -11.37 0.33
C ALA A 133 19.68 -9.94 0.84
N GLU A 134 19.10 -8.89 0.23
CA GLU A 134 19.22 -7.52 0.73
C GLU A 134 18.44 -7.32 2.03
N LEU A 135 17.21 -7.83 2.13
CA LEU A 135 16.42 -7.75 3.36
C LEU A 135 17.15 -8.45 4.52
N GLN A 136 17.68 -9.66 4.31
CA GLN A 136 18.48 -10.36 5.33
C GLN A 136 19.71 -9.56 5.74
N ARG A 137 20.36 -8.83 4.82
CA ARG A 137 21.45 -7.91 5.14
C ARG A 137 21.02 -6.68 5.94
N PHE A 138 19.78 -6.21 5.81
CA PHE A 138 19.27 -5.05 6.54
C PHE A 138 18.76 -5.42 7.95
N TYR A 139 18.34 -6.67 8.15
CA TYR A 139 17.91 -7.19 9.46
C TYR A 139 19.07 -7.77 10.30
N HIS A 140 20.31 -7.70 9.80
CA HIS A 140 21.55 -8.05 10.49
C HIS A 140 22.50 -6.85 10.53
#